data_AF-A6KPJ0-F1
#
_entry.id   AF-A6KPJ0-F1
#
_cell.length_a   1.000
_cell.length_b   1.000
_cell.length_c   1.000
_cell.angle_alpha   90.00
_cell.angle_beta   90.00
_cell.angle_gamma   90.00
#
_symmetry.space_group_name_H-M   'P 1'
#
loop_
_entity.id
_entity.type
_entity.pdbx_description
1 polymer ?
#
loop_
_entity_poly.entity_id
_entity_poly.type
_entity_poly.pdbx_seq_one_letter_code
_entity_poly.pdbx_strand_id
1 'polypeptide(L)'
;MASLNLLRYLVIKDNEDDNQTGLWTELGKIENNFLQPLHVGLNMSKAHYEAEIKNSQQNSQAASMCKSVCSVTVGGEEIPTMPPEMQLKVLHSALFTFDLIESVLARVEELIEIKSKSTSEENAGMK
;
A
#
# COMPACT_ATOMS: atom_id res chain seq x y z
N MET A 1 -3.86 5.29 2.85
CA MET A 1 -4.58 4.93 4.10
C MET A 1 -5.97 5.53 4.20
N ALA A 2 -6.14 6.87 4.23
CA ALA A 2 -7.47 7.49 4.42
C ALA A 2 -8.53 6.99 3.40
N SER A 3 -8.19 6.97 2.11
CA SER A 3 -9.10 6.51 1.05
C SER A 3 -9.53 5.05 1.19
N LEU A 4 -8.63 4.16 1.61
CA LEU A 4 -8.97 2.75 1.87
C LEU A 4 -9.91 2.61 3.07
N ASN A 5 -9.69 3.40 4.14
CA ASN A 5 -10.59 3.39 5.29
C ASN A 5 -11.98 3.95 4.95
N LEU A 6 -12.04 4.97 4.09
CA LEU A 6 -13.31 5.48 3.56
C LEU A 6 -14.01 4.39 2.73
N LEU A 7 -13.31 3.77 1.79
CA LEU A 7 -13.86 2.71 0.96
C LEU A 7 -14.36 1.53 1.82
N ARG A 8 -13.57 1.11 2.82
CA ARG A 8 -13.97 0.11 3.82
C ARG A 8 -15.28 0.49 4.50
N TYR A 9 -15.42 1.74 4.94
CA TYR A 9 -16.65 2.21 5.58
C TYR A 9 -17.85 2.14 4.63
N LEU A 10 -17.68 2.61 3.39
CA LEU A 10 -18.75 2.62 2.39
C LEU A 10 -19.22 1.20 2.05
N VAL A 11 -18.30 0.26 1.84
CA VAL A 11 -18.62 -1.16 1.57
C VAL A 11 -19.39 -1.80 2.73
N ILE A 12 -19.05 -1.46 3.98
CA ILE A 12 -19.75 -1.99 5.15
C ILE A 12 -21.17 -1.41 5.25
N LYS A 13 -21.30 -0.10 5.00
CA LYS A 13 -22.52 0.65 5.30
C LYS A 13 -23.54 0.63 4.17
N ASP A 14 -23.09 0.69 2.92
CA ASP A 14 -23.95 0.68 1.74
C ASP A 14 -24.25 -0.75 1.31
N ASN A 15 -25.48 -1.00 0.88
CA ASN A 15 -25.90 -2.31 0.36
C ASN A 15 -26.01 -2.25 -1.15
N GLU A 16 -25.71 -3.36 -1.84
CA GLU A 16 -25.68 -3.39 -3.30
C GLU A 16 -27.07 -3.11 -3.92
N ASP A 17 -28.14 -3.58 -3.28
CA ASP A 17 -29.50 -3.42 -3.77
C ASP A 17 -30.06 -1.99 -3.63
N ASP A 18 -29.57 -1.23 -2.66
CA ASP A 18 -29.99 0.16 -2.40
C ASP A 18 -29.03 1.16 -3.07
N ASN A 19 -27.72 0.90 -2.94
CA ASN A 19 -26.63 1.63 -3.59
C ASN A 19 -26.76 3.16 -3.46
N GLN A 20 -27.08 3.65 -2.26
CA GLN A 20 -27.36 5.08 -2.03
C GLN A 20 -26.16 5.97 -2.32
N THR A 21 -24.95 5.43 -2.15
CA THR A 21 -23.72 6.19 -2.35
C THR A 21 -23.21 6.13 -3.79
N GLY A 22 -23.81 5.28 -4.63
CA GLY A 22 -23.32 4.99 -5.98
C GLY A 22 -22.04 4.16 -6.02
N LEU A 23 -21.56 3.68 -4.86
CA LEU A 23 -20.33 2.90 -4.73
C LEU A 23 -20.35 1.69 -5.65
N TRP A 24 -21.43 0.90 -5.63
CA TRP A 24 -21.50 -0.37 -6.34
C TRP A 24 -21.52 -0.18 -7.85
N THR A 25 -22.07 0.94 -8.34
CA THR A 25 -22.02 1.31 -9.76
C THR A 25 -20.61 1.65 -10.22
N GLU A 26 -19.81 2.28 -9.36
CA GLU A 26 -18.44 2.72 -9.67
C GLU A 26 -17.37 1.70 -9.26
N LEU A 27 -17.76 0.60 -8.61
CA LEU A 27 -16.86 -0.38 -8.02
C LEU A 27 -15.86 -0.93 -9.05
N GLY A 28 -16.32 -1.31 -10.24
CA GLY A 28 -15.43 -1.80 -11.30
C GLY A 28 -14.40 -0.75 -11.77
N LYS A 29 -14.73 0.55 -11.73
CA LYS A 29 -13.75 1.60 -12.04
C LYS A 29 -12.77 1.80 -10.88
N ILE A 30 -13.24 1.71 -9.63
CA ILE A 30 -12.41 1.79 -8.43
C ILE A 30 -11.42 0.62 -8.39
N GLU A 31 -11.86 -0.60 -8.70
CA GLU A 31 -10.99 -1.78 -8.78
C GLU A 31 -9.87 -1.59 -9.81
N ASN A 32 -10.23 -1.24 -11.05
CA ASN A 32 -9.26 -1.15 -12.15
C ASN A 32 -8.34 0.08 -12.06
N ASN A 33 -8.85 1.21 -11.57
CA ASN A 33 -8.08 2.47 -11.56
C ASN A 33 -7.41 2.77 -10.21
N PHE A 34 -7.79 2.09 -9.13
CA PHE A 34 -7.26 2.35 -7.80
C PHE A 34 -6.75 1.09 -7.10
N LEU A 35 -7.56 0.04 -6.93
CA LEU A 35 -7.14 -1.14 -6.14
C LEU A 35 -6.06 -1.97 -6.84
N GLN A 36 -6.24 -2.28 -8.13
CA GLN A 36 -5.23 -3.03 -8.90
C GLN A 36 -3.91 -2.27 -9.05
N PRO A 37 -3.87 -0.98 -9.45
CA PRO A 37 -2.62 -0.23 -9.47
C PRO A 37 -1.96 -0.13 -8.10
N LEU A 38 -2.74 -0.05 -7.02
CA LEU A 38 -2.21 -0.03 -5.66
C LEU A 38 -1.53 -1.36 -5.30
N HIS A 39 -2.13 -2.51 -5.65
CA HIS A 39 -1.50 -3.83 -5.50
C HIS A 39 -0.16 -3.91 -6.22
N VAL A 40 -0.15 -3.51 -7.49
CA VAL A 40 1.09 -3.51 -8.30
C VAL A 40 2.14 -2.60 -7.68
N GLY A 41 1.74 -1.39 -7.27
CA GLY A 41 2.63 -0.44 -6.60
C GLY A 41 3.21 -0.95 -5.30
N LEU A 42 2.41 -1.63 -4.46
CA LEU A 42 2.86 -2.23 -3.21
C LEU A 42 3.87 -3.36 -3.45
N ASN A 43 3.56 -4.28 -4.37
CA ASN A 43 4.45 -5.39 -4.72
C ASN A 43 5.80 -4.89 -5.26
N MET A 44 5.75 -3.94 -6.21
CA MET A 44 6.97 -3.31 -6.75
C MET A 44 7.77 -2.59 -5.66
N SER A 45 7.09 -1.85 -4.77
CA SER A 45 7.74 -1.09 -3.70
C SER A 45 8.40 -2.02 -2.68
N LYS A 46 7.73 -3.08 -2.23
CA LYS A 46 8.31 -4.06 -1.30
C LYS A 46 9.55 -4.72 -1.92
N ALA A 47 9.43 -5.23 -3.14
CA ALA A 47 10.55 -5.87 -3.82
C ALA A 47 11.75 -4.92 -3.97
N HIS A 48 11.51 -3.64 -4.27
CA HIS A 48 12.57 -2.64 -4.37
C HIS A 48 13.27 -2.39 -3.03
N TYR A 49 12.51 -2.18 -1.96
CA TYR A 49 13.07 -1.89 -0.64
C TYR A 49 13.77 -3.11 -0.03
N GLU A 50 13.24 -4.31 -0.21
CA GLU A 50 13.88 -5.56 0.21
C GLU A 50 15.22 -5.78 -0.54
N ALA A 51 15.25 -5.51 -1.85
CA ALA A 51 16.47 -5.57 -2.63
C ALA A 51 17.51 -4.55 -2.15
N GLU A 52 17.09 -3.32 -1.82
CA GLU A 52 18.01 -2.28 -1.32
C GLU A 52 18.54 -2.62 0.09
N ILE A 53 17.71 -3.20 0.97
CA ILE A 53 18.16 -3.71 2.28
C ILE A 53 19.22 -4.80 2.09
N LYS A 54 18.94 -5.78 1.23
CA LYS A 54 19.88 -6.89 0.94
C LYS A 54 21.19 -6.36 0.35
N ASN A 55 21.11 -5.41 -0.59
CA ASN A 55 22.28 -4.76 -1.18
C ASN A 55 23.08 -3.96 -0.14
N SER A 56 22.40 -3.23 0.75
CA SER A 56 23.05 -2.48 1.83
C SER A 56 23.75 -3.40 2.85
N GLN A 57 23.19 -4.57 3.14
CA GLN A 57 23.79 -5.58 4.02
C GLN A 57 24.98 -6.30 3.37
N GLN A 58 24.93 -6.54 2.06
CA GLN A 58 26.02 -7.15 1.30
C GLN A 58 27.19 -6.16 1.06
N ASN A 59 26.90 -4.90 0.75
CA ASN A 59 27.91 -3.86 0.54
C ASN A 59 28.54 -3.33 1.83
N SER A 60 27.93 -3.54 3.00
CA SER A 60 28.60 -3.26 4.28
C SER A 60 29.72 -4.26 4.59
N GLN A 61 29.80 -5.40 3.88
CA GLN A 61 30.98 -6.29 3.89
C GLN A 61 32.03 -5.93 2.82
N ALA A 62 31.66 -5.15 1.80
CA ALA A 62 32.53 -4.67 0.73
C ALA A 62 32.60 -3.14 0.74
N ALA A 63 33.26 -2.59 1.76
CA ALA A 63 33.42 -1.14 1.88
C ALA A 63 33.98 -0.53 0.58
N SER A 64 33.46 0.65 0.22
CA SER A 64 33.99 1.54 -0.83
C SER A 64 33.75 1.08 -2.28
N MET A 65 32.57 1.39 -2.84
CA MET A 65 32.55 2.15 -4.09
C MET A 65 31.16 2.73 -4.38
N CYS A 66 31.13 4.06 -4.44
CA CYS A 66 30.18 4.85 -5.22
C CYS A 66 28.70 4.75 -4.84
N LYS A 67 28.17 5.79 -4.17
CA LYS A 67 26.83 6.35 -4.45
C LYS A 67 26.76 7.76 -3.85
N SER A 68 26.84 8.73 -4.75
CA SER A 68 26.63 10.19 -4.60
C SER A 68 25.93 10.61 -3.30
N VAL A 69 26.71 11.08 -2.32
CA VAL A 69 26.19 11.83 -1.19
C VAL A 69 25.83 13.22 -1.72
N CYS A 70 24.55 13.45 -2.01
CA CYS A 70 24.04 14.79 -2.24
C CYS A 70 24.19 15.55 -0.92
N SER A 71 25.20 16.44 -0.80
CA SER A 71 25.33 17.32 0.36
C SER A 71 24.32 18.46 0.23
N VAL A 72 23.53 18.66 1.28
CA VAL A 72 22.53 19.72 1.36
C VAL A 72 22.98 20.69 2.45
N THR A 73 23.18 21.95 2.08
CA THR A 73 23.56 23.03 3.00
C THR A 73 22.34 23.85 3.36
N VAL A 74 22.07 24.05 4.65
CA VAL A 74 21.02 24.94 5.16
C VAL A 74 21.64 25.98 6.07
N GLY A 75 21.48 27.27 5.74
CA GLY A 75 22.03 28.36 6.56
C GLY A 75 23.56 28.43 6.63
N GLY A 76 24.27 27.78 5.70
CA GLY A 76 25.74 27.70 5.70
C GLY A 76 26.30 26.46 6.42
N GLU A 77 25.45 25.62 7.01
CA GLU A 77 25.85 24.35 7.63
C GLU A 77 25.45 23.17 6.74
N GLU A 78 26.37 22.22 6.56
CA GLU A 78 26.08 20.97 5.85
C GLU A 78 25.31 20.02 6.75
N ILE A 79 24.20 19.48 6.25
CA ILE A 79 23.45 18.44 6.97
C ILE A 79 24.31 17.18 7.06
N PRO A 80 24.55 16.63 8.26
CA PRO A 80 25.35 15.42 8.42
C PRO A 80 24.71 14.24 7.69
N THR A 81 25.53 13.46 6.99
CA THR A 81 25.08 12.28 6.25
C THR A 81 24.55 11.23 7.22
N MET A 82 23.37 10.68 6.92
CA MET A 82 22.73 9.66 7.75
C MET A 82 23.61 8.40 7.84
N PRO A 83 23.91 7.88 9.05
CA PRO A 83 24.68 6.64 9.19
C PRO A 83 23.97 5.44 8.54
N PRO A 84 24.71 4.46 7.99
CA PRO A 84 24.12 3.30 7.28
C PRO A 84 23.11 2.50 8.11
N GLU A 85 23.31 2.36 9.42
CA GLU A 85 22.35 1.67 10.32
C GLU A 85 21.01 2.41 10.37
N MET A 86 21.05 3.75 10.38
CA MET A 86 19.85 4.57 10.42
C MET A 86 19.12 4.54 9.06
N GLN A 87 19.85 4.49 7.94
CA GLN A 87 19.25 4.29 6.61
C GLN A 87 18.50 2.96 6.54
N LEU A 88 19.08 1.89 7.09
CA LEU A 88 18.46 0.56 7.11
C LEU A 88 17.17 0.53 7.95
N LYS A 89 17.13 1.26 9.08
CA LYS A 89 15.89 1.45 9.87
C LYS A 89 14.80 2.17 9.09
N VAL A 90 15.15 3.19 8.30
CA VAL A 90 14.19 3.90 7.43
C VAL A 90 13.61 2.95 6.39
N LEU A 91 14.44 2.11 5.76
CA LEU A 91 13.95 1.12 4.79
C LEU A 91 12.98 0.11 5.41
N HIS A 92 13.29 -0.41 6.61
CA HIS A 92 12.35 -1.30 7.32
C HIS A 92 11.04 -0.59 7.72
N SER A 93 11.11 0.68 8.15
CA SER A 93 9.91 1.46 8.47
C SER A 93 8.98 1.60 7.27
N ALA A 94 9.54 1.73 6.05
CA ALA A 94 8.74 1.77 4.83
C ALA A 94 8.06 0.42 4.56
N LEU A 95 8.77 -0.70 4.74
CA LEU A 95 8.18 -2.05 4.58
C LEU A 95 6.98 -2.27 5.50
N PHE A 96 7.09 -1.91 6.78
CA PHE A 96 5.96 -2.00 7.71
C PHE A 96 4.76 -1.15 7.28
N THR A 97 5.03 -0.01 6.65
CA THR A 97 3.97 0.85 6.11
C THR A 97 3.29 0.19 4.91
N PHE A 98 4.05 -0.47 4.03
CA PHE A 98 3.48 -1.24 2.92
C PHE A 98 2.63 -2.41 3.41
N ASP A 99 3.11 -3.17 4.40
CA ASP A 99 2.34 -4.25 5.04
C ASP A 99 1.03 -3.74 5.65
N LEU A 100 1.08 -2.58 6.32
CA LEU A 100 -0.11 -1.96 6.88
C LEU A 100 -1.12 -1.58 5.80
N ILE A 101 -0.67 -0.95 4.71
CA ILE A 101 -1.55 -0.58 3.59
C ILE A 101 -2.17 -1.83 2.97
N GLU A 102 -1.37 -2.87 2.71
CA GLU A 102 -1.82 -4.13 2.11
C GLU A 102 -2.84 -4.84 3.01
N SER A 103 -2.64 -4.84 4.33
CA SER A 103 -3.60 -5.42 5.28
C SER A 103 -4.99 -4.76 5.20
N VAL A 104 -5.04 -3.45 4.98
CA VAL A 104 -6.31 -2.72 4.84
C VAL A 104 -6.91 -2.94 3.45
N LEU A 105 -6.07 -2.98 2.40
CA LEU A 105 -6.49 -3.28 1.04
C LEU A 105 -7.15 -4.66 0.96
N ALA A 106 -6.48 -5.70 1.46
CA ALA A 106 -7.01 -7.07 1.50
C ALA A 106 -8.35 -7.13 2.25
N ARG A 107 -8.49 -6.39 3.36
CA ARG A 107 -9.75 -6.33 4.11
C ARG A 107 -10.88 -5.66 3.31
N VAL A 108 -10.57 -4.65 2.50
CA VAL A 108 -11.57 -4.01 1.62
C VAL A 108 -12.05 -5.00 0.56
N GLU A 109 -11.13 -5.71 -0.09
CA GLU A 109 -11.45 -6.70 -1.14
C GLU A 109 -12.27 -7.87 -0.59
N GLU A 110 -11.91 -8.39 0.59
CA GLU A 110 -12.68 -9.41 1.29
C GLU A 110 -14.13 -8.96 1.55
N LEU A 111 -14.31 -7.70 2.01
CA LEU A 111 -15.65 -7.16 2.28
C LEU A 111 -16.49 -6.99 1.02
N ILE A 112 -15.86 -6.56 -0.08
CA ILE A 112 -16.50 -6.47 -1.39
C ILE A 112 -16.99 -7.85 -1.82
N GLU A 113 -16.13 -8.86 -1.75
CA GLU A 113 -16.46 -10.23 -2.16
C GLU A 113 -17.60 -10.83 -1.31
N ILE A 114 -17.60 -10.60 0.01
CA ILE A 114 -18.66 -11.07 0.91
C ILE A 114 -20.01 -10.45 0.54
N LYS A 115 -20.03 -9.13 0.32
CA LYS A 115 -21.26 -8.39 0.01
C LYS A 115 -21.86 -8.82 -1.33
N SER A 116 -21.05 -8.93 -2.37
CA SER A 116 -21.54 -9.34 -3.70
C SER A 116 -22.01 -10.81 -3.75
N LYS A 117 -21.42 -11.70 -2.93
CA LYS A 117 -21.94 -13.08 -2.79
C LYS A 117 -23.27 -13.14 -2.04
N SER A 118 -23.44 -12.35 -0.98
CA SER A 118 -24.69 -12.34 -0.20
C SER A 118 -25.91 -11.94 -1.03
N THR A 119 -25.79 -10.95 -1.90
CA THR A 119 -26.88 -10.52 -2.81
C THR A 119 -27.20 -11.56 -3.88
N SER A 120 -26.22 -12.39 -4.27
CA SER A 120 -26.43 -13.45 -5.27
C SER A 120 -27.23 -14.63 -4.70
N GLU A 121 -27.01 -14.99 -3.44
CA GLU A 121 -27.72 -16.10 -2.76
C GLU A 121 -29.16 -15.72 -2.37
N GLU A 122 -29.40 -14.47 -1.97
CA GLU A 122 -30.73 -13.97 -1.61
C GLU A 122 -31.67 -13.93 -2.83
N ASN A 123 -31.15 -13.60 -4.01
CA ASN A 123 -31.90 -13.65 -5.28
C ASN A 123 -32.19 -15.07 -5.79
N ALA A 124 -31.42 -16.08 -5.36
CA ALA A 124 -31.65 -17.48 -5.73
C ALA A 124 -32.71 -18.17 -4.84
N GLY A 125 -32.93 -17.66 -3.62
CA GLY A 125 -33.92 -18.20 -2.67
C GLY A 125 -35.36 -17.72 -2.87
N MET A 126 -35.61 -16.73 -3.75
CA MET A 126 -36.95 -16.19 -4.05
C MET A 126 -37.56 -16.72 -5.37
N LYS A 127 -37.04 -17.81 -5.96
CA LYS A 127 -37.62 -18.46 -7.14
C LYS A 127 -38.34 -19.76 -6.80
#